data_AF-A0A1D6JHG2-F1
#
_entry.id   AF-A0A1D6JHG2-F1
#
_cell.length_a   1.000
_cell.length_b   1.000
_cell.length_c   1.000
_cell.angle_alpha   90.00
_cell.angle_beta   90.00
_cell.angle_gamma   90.00
#
_symmetry.space_group_name_H-M   'P 1'
#
loop_
_entity.id
_entity.type
_entity.pdbx_description
1 polymer ?
#
loop_
_entity_poly.entity_id
_entity_poly.type
_entity_poly.pdbx_seq_one_letter_code
_entity_poly.pdbx_strand_id
1 'polypeptide(L)'
;MNEALDVLRNGGWLHTFPEGKIAQEDQPIRRLKWGTASLIVRAPITPIVLPIVHSGFEKVMPENSFFGRRPPVPLCSKKIDIIVGEPIEFDLPSLKQEASTVPHDSSSERKGWPAITPDGLDEAAQRWLYQKMSDKVQSVMERLRKTVTNLKQR
;
A
#
# COMPACT_ATOMS: atom_id res chain seq x y z
N MET A 1 -2.86 12.70 8.66
CA MET A 1 -2.71 12.68 7.19
C MET A 1 -2.00 13.93 6.67
N ASN A 2 -2.34 15.13 7.18
CA ASN A 2 -1.65 16.36 6.77
C ASN A 2 -0.14 16.35 7.09
N GLU A 3 0.25 15.86 8.27
CA GLU A 3 1.68 15.68 8.63
C GLU A 3 2.44 14.82 7.61
N ALA A 4 1.82 13.72 7.14
CA ALA A 4 2.43 12.86 6.12
C ALA A 4 2.58 13.58 4.77
N LEU A 5 1.64 14.45 4.40
CA LEU A 5 1.76 15.30 3.21
C LEU A 5 2.83 16.37 3.38
N ASP A 6 3.01 16.92 4.60
CA ASP A 6 4.07 17.89 4.88
C ASP A 6 5.46 17.23 4.80
N VAL A 7 5.61 15.98 5.27
CA VAL A 7 6.82 15.19 5.06
C VAL A 7 7.13 15.03 3.57
N LEU A 8 6.14 14.64 2.77
CA LEU A 8 6.32 14.49 1.32
C LEU A 8 6.60 15.82 0.62
N ARG A 9 5.95 16.92 1.05
CA ARG A 9 6.19 18.28 0.53
C ARG A 9 7.64 18.70 0.73
N ASN A 10 8.23 18.34 1.86
CA ASN A 10 9.61 18.70 2.20
C ASN A 10 10.65 17.73 1.64
N GLY A 11 10.25 16.78 0.77
CA GLY A 11 11.15 15.77 0.19
C GLY A 11 11.59 14.69 1.18
N GLY A 12 10.86 14.52 2.29
CA GLY A 12 11.13 13.51 3.31
C GLY A 12 10.69 12.10 2.91
N TRP A 13 11.07 11.13 3.75
CA TRP A 13 10.73 9.72 3.58
C TRP A 13 9.50 9.33 4.41
N LEU A 14 8.54 8.64 3.77
CA LEU A 14 7.38 8.08 4.45
C LEU A 14 7.29 6.57 4.23
N HIS A 15 7.32 5.80 5.33
CA HIS A 15 7.11 4.37 5.30
C HIS A 15 5.65 4.04 5.69
N THR A 16 4.94 3.27 4.86
CA THR A 16 3.52 2.94 5.10
C THR A 16 3.27 1.45 4.93
N PHE A 17 2.31 0.92 5.69
CA PHE A 17 1.81 -0.46 5.57
C PHE A 17 0.40 -0.43 4.96
N PRO A 18 0.28 -0.53 3.62
CA PRO A 18 -0.99 -0.28 2.94
C PRO A 18 -2.08 -1.34 3.20
N GLU A 19 -1.74 -2.50 3.78
CA GLU A 19 -2.71 -3.54 4.17
C GLU A 19 -3.64 -3.10 5.31
N GLY A 20 -3.16 -2.21 6.20
CA GLY A 20 -3.91 -1.71 7.35
C GLY A 20 -4.17 -2.74 8.46
N LYS A 21 -3.67 -3.97 8.30
CA LYS A 21 -3.68 -5.02 9.33
C LYS A 21 -2.47 -5.94 9.09
N ILE A 22 -1.90 -6.46 10.18
CA ILE A 22 -0.86 -7.50 10.10
C ILE A 22 -1.52 -8.81 9.62
N ALA A 23 -0.99 -9.38 8.53
CA ALA A 23 -1.34 -10.71 8.05
C ALA A 23 -0.09 -11.60 8.09
N GLN A 24 -0.13 -12.68 8.88
CA GLN A 24 1.00 -13.62 9.03
C GLN A 24 0.82 -14.93 8.26
N GLU A 25 -0.32 -15.10 7.58
CA GLU A 25 -0.61 -16.27 6.74
C GLU A 25 0.20 -16.21 5.44
N ASP A 26 0.58 -17.36 4.90
CA ASP A 26 1.24 -17.44 3.59
C ASP A 26 0.23 -17.33 2.43
N GLN A 27 -0.52 -16.23 2.41
CA GLN A 27 -1.53 -15.92 1.40
C GLN A 27 -1.06 -14.75 0.51
N PRO A 28 -1.59 -14.64 -0.72
CA PRO A 28 -1.37 -13.46 -1.56
C PRO A 28 -1.66 -12.16 -0.80
N ILE A 29 -0.91 -11.11 -1.10
CA ILE A 29 -1.11 -9.78 -0.51
C ILE A 29 -2.57 -9.38 -0.72
N ARG A 30 -3.25 -9.08 0.37
CA ARG A 30 -4.67 -8.68 0.35
C ARG A 30 -4.82 -7.31 -0.30
N ARG A 31 -6.06 -6.96 -0.64
CA ARG A 31 -6.38 -5.65 -1.21
C ARG A 31 -5.84 -4.53 -0.30
N LEU A 32 -5.05 -3.65 -0.90
CA LEU A 32 -4.48 -2.49 -0.22
C LEU A 32 -5.55 -1.44 0.08
N LYS A 33 -5.41 -0.76 1.22
CA LYS A 33 -6.22 0.40 1.57
C LYS A 33 -5.81 1.58 0.67
N TRP A 34 -6.80 2.37 0.28
CA TRP A 34 -6.63 3.54 -0.59
C TRP A 34 -5.79 4.67 0.03
N GLY A 35 -5.46 4.63 1.33
CA GLY A 35 -4.76 5.70 2.03
C GLY A 35 -3.39 6.03 1.43
N THR A 36 -2.61 5.03 1.03
CA THR A 36 -1.31 5.24 0.36
C THR A 36 -1.50 5.88 -1.02
N ALA A 37 -2.47 5.43 -1.81
CA ALA A 37 -2.80 6.04 -3.09
C ALA A 37 -3.24 7.51 -2.92
N SER A 38 -4.05 7.80 -1.89
CA SER A 38 -4.47 9.16 -1.59
C SER A 38 -3.30 10.07 -1.22
N LEU A 39 -2.30 9.57 -0.48
CA LEU A 39 -1.08 10.34 -0.19
C LEU A 39 -0.29 10.65 -1.45
N ILE A 40 -0.13 9.68 -2.36
CA ILE A 40 0.59 9.89 -3.63
C ILE A 40 -0.12 10.94 -4.49
N VAL A 41 -1.45 10.84 -4.63
CA VAL A 41 -2.23 11.78 -5.47
C VAL A 41 -2.26 13.19 -4.89
N ARG A 42 -2.30 13.32 -3.57
CA ARG A 42 -2.41 14.62 -2.88
C ARG A 42 -1.07 15.27 -2.58
N ALA A 43 0.04 14.57 -2.80
CA ALA A 43 1.37 15.14 -2.64
C ALA A 43 1.59 16.25 -3.69
N PRO A 44 2.23 17.37 -3.32
CA PRO A 44 2.47 18.47 -4.25
C PRO A 44 3.41 18.10 -5.39
N ILE A 45 4.33 17.18 -5.12
CA ILE A 45 5.22 16.55 -6.11
C ILE A 45 4.94 15.05 -6.02
N THR A 46 4.71 14.40 -7.16
CA THR A 46 4.47 12.96 -7.21
C THR A 46 5.66 12.20 -6.61
N PRO A 47 5.49 11.48 -5.48
CA PRO A 47 6.59 10.77 -4.87
C PRO A 47 6.91 9.49 -5.64
N ILE A 48 8.18 9.10 -5.60
CA ILE A 48 8.62 7.77 -5.99
C ILE A 48 8.16 6.77 -4.91
N VAL A 49 7.57 5.65 -5.31
CA VAL A 49 7.13 4.61 -4.39
C VAL A 49 8.09 3.44 -4.44
N LEU A 50 8.78 3.16 -3.34
CA LEU A 50 9.69 2.03 -3.23
C LEU A 50 9.01 0.84 -2.53
N PRO A 51 8.74 -0.27 -3.24
CA PRO A 51 8.10 -1.44 -2.66
C PRO A 51 9.11 -2.25 -1.84
N ILE A 52 8.76 -2.58 -0.60
CA ILE A 52 9.56 -3.41 0.29
C ILE A 52 8.70 -4.58 0.75
N VAL A 53 9.20 -5.79 0.62
CA VAL A 53 8.56 -7.01 1.12
C VAL A 53 9.49 -7.69 2.10
N HIS A 54 8.95 -8.10 3.25
CA HIS A 54 9.69 -8.83 4.26
C HIS A 54 9.00 -10.14 4.63
N SER A 55 9.76 -11.12 5.09
CA SER A 55 9.25 -12.40 5.60
C SER A 55 10.13 -12.92 6.73
N GLY A 56 9.56 -13.70 7.65
CA GLY A 56 10.25 -14.23 8.83
C GLY A 56 9.86 -13.52 10.14
N PHE A 57 9.28 -12.32 10.07
CA PHE A 57 8.76 -11.61 11.25
C PHE A 57 7.61 -12.36 11.94
N GLU A 58 6.82 -13.12 11.17
CA GLU A 58 5.79 -14.03 11.70
C GLU A 58 6.39 -15.13 12.61
N LYS A 59 7.67 -15.49 12.42
CA LYS A 59 8.38 -16.48 13.25
C LYS A 59 9.00 -15.84 14.49
N VAL A 60 9.32 -14.55 14.41
CA VAL A 60 9.83 -13.76 15.53
C VAL A 60 8.71 -13.47 16.53
N MET A 61 7.54 -13.06 16.04
CA MET A 61 6.40 -12.69 16.88
C MET A 61 5.08 -13.32 16.36
N PRO A 62 4.92 -14.65 16.45
CA PRO A 62 3.73 -15.34 15.96
C PRO A 62 2.45 -14.91 16.68
N GLU A 63 1.39 -14.59 15.92
CA GLU A 63 0.07 -14.20 16.46
C GLU A 63 -0.59 -15.32 17.26
N ASN A 64 -0.52 -16.55 16.73
CA ASN A 64 -1.14 -17.74 17.32
C ASN A 64 -0.06 -18.69 17.87
N SER A 65 0.74 -18.22 18.82
CA SER A 65 1.69 -19.06 19.55
C SER A 65 1.06 -19.64 20.83
N PHE A 66 1.77 -20.47 21.60
CA PHE A 66 1.42 -20.96 22.95
C PHE A 66 -0.06 -20.79 23.39
N PHE A 67 -0.89 -21.81 23.17
CA PHE A 67 -2.34 -21.77 23.51
C PHE A 67 -3.11 -20.61 22.85
N GLY A 68 -2.73 -20.20 21.63
CA GLY A 68 -3.40 -19.16 20.85
C GLY A 68 -3.06 -17.72 21.25
N ARG A 69 -1.93 -17.48 21.92
CA ARG A 69 -1.47 -16.17 22.35
C ARG A 69 -0.10 -15.80 21.77
N ARG A 70 0.13 -14.51 21.57
CA ARG A 70 1.44 -13.98 21.20
C ARG A 70 2.45 -14.23 22.33
N PRO A 71 3.72 -14.57 22.02
CA PRO A 71 4.78 -14.60 23.01
C PRO A 71 4.94 -13.24 23.70
N PRO A 72 5.36 -13.18 24.97
CA PRO A 72 5.58 -11.91 25.67
C PRO A 72 6.79 -11.14 25.14
N VAL A 73 7.74 -11.85 24.51
CA VAL A 73 8.96 -11.28 23.92
C VAL A 73 9.24 -11.88 22.54
N PRO A 74 9.90 -11.15 21.63
CA PRO A 74 10.33 -11.67 20.35
C PRO A 74 11.19 -12.93 20.49
N LEU A 75 10.90 -13.95 19.67
CA LEU A 75 11.70 -15.16 19.61
C LEU A 75 13.03 -14.87 18.90
N CYS A 76 14.14 -15.20 19.55
CA CYS A 76 15.48 -15.00 19.00
C CYS A 76 15.83 -15.99 17.89
N SER A 77 16.87 -15.66 17.14
CA SER A 77 17.51 -16.53 16.14
C SER A 77 16.57 -17.00 15.02
N LYS A 78 15.65 -16.13 14.59
CA LYS A 78 14.80 -16.37 13.41
C LYS A 78 15.39 -15.66 12.20
N LYS A 79 15.35 -16.34 11.05
CA LYS A 79 15.74 -15.77 9.76
C LYS A 79 14.68 -14.77 9.31
N ILE A 80 15.13 -13.57 8.93
CA ILE A 80 14.31 -12.52 8.34
C ILE A 80 14.86 -12.24 6.95
N ASP A 81 13.99 -12.28 5.95
CA ASP A 81 14.30 -11.95 4.57
C ASP A 81 13.63 -10.61 4.25
N ILE A 82 14.39 -9.64 3.72
CA ILE A 82 13.88 -8.34 3.27
C ILE A 82 14.31 -8.16 1.83
N ILE A 83 13.36 -7.86 0.95
CA ILE A 83 13.60 -7.55 -0.45
C ILE A 83 13.08 -6.14 -0.72
N VAL A 84 13.95 -5.32 -1.29
CA VAL A 84 13.62 -4.01 -1.83
C VAL A 84 13.46 -4.17 -3.33
N GLY A 85 12.32 -3.77 -3.87
CA GLY A 85 12.06 -3.82 -5.30
C GLY A 85 12.43 -2.53 -6.02
N GLU A 86 12.17 -2.53 -7.33
CA GLU A 86 12.41 -1.37 -8.18
C GLU A 86 11.47 -0.21 -7.84
N PRO A 87 11.94 1.05 -7.96
CA PRO A 87 11.11 2.24 -7.80
C PRO A 87 9.88 2.23 -8.73
N ILE A 88 8.73 2.60 -8.18
CA ILE A 88 7.48 2.76 -8.94
C ILE A 88 7.23 4.26 -9.14
N GLU A 89 7.23 4.67 -10.40
CA GLU A 89 6.80 6.00 -10.81
C GLU A 89 5.34 5.99 -11.29
N PHE A 90 4.63 7.07 -11.00
CA PHE A 90 3.25 7.27 -11.39
C PHE A 90 3.13 8.48 -12.30
N ASP A 91 2.64 8.27 -13.52
CA ASP A 91 2.20 9.36 -14.39
C ASP A 91 0.80 9.82 -13.95
N LEU A 92 0.77 10.68 -12.93
CA LEU A 92 -0.48 11.21 -12.39
C LEU A 92 -1.31 11.97 -13.44
N PRO A 93 -0.75 12.83 -14.31
CA PRO A 93 -1.51 13.47 -15.38
C PRO A 93 -2.29 12.48 -16.25
N SER A 94 -1.62 11.45 -16.77
CA SER A 94 -2.29 10.45 -17.62
C SER A 94 -3.34 9.65 -16.86
N LEU A 95 -3.02 9.23 -15.63
CA LEU A 95 -3.99 8.49 -14.78
C LEU A 95 -5.22 9.33 -14.41
N LYS A 96 -5.05 10.65 -14.18
CA LYS A 96 -6.17 11.57 -13.95
C LYS A 96 -7.02 11.73 -15.20
N GLN A 97 -6.41 11.83 -16.38
CA GLN A 97 -7.13 11.90 -17.64
C GLN A 97 -7.95 10.62 -17.90
N GLU A 98 -7.38 9.44 -17.67
CA GLU A 98 -8.10 8.17 -17.74
C GLU A 98 -9.27 8.13 -16.75
N ALA A 99 -9.05 8.59 -15.51
CA ALA A 99 -10.09 8.64 -14.49
C ALA A 99 -11.28 9.53 -14.89
N SER A 100 -11.05 10.65 -15.59
CA SER A 100 -12.10 11.54 -16.08
C SER A 100 -12.97 10.93 -17.17
N THR A 101 -12.55 9.83 -17.81
CA THR A 101 -13.35 9.13 -18.83
C THR A 101 -14.28 8.06 -18.23
N VAL A 102 -14.18 7.81 -16.92
CA VAL A 102 -14.98 6.80 -16.23
C VAL A 102 -16.45 7.24 -16.19
N PRO A 103 -17.42 6.38 -16.56
CA PRO A 103 -18.84 6.70 -16.52
C PRO A 103 -19.29 7.14 -15.12
N HIS A 104 -20.02 8.25 -15.07
CA HIS A 104 -20.50 8.86 -13.84
C HIS A 104 -21.74 8.10 -13.34
N ASP A 105 -21.61 7.39 -12.21
CA ASP A 105 -22.74 6.78 -11.51
C ASP A 105 -23.01 7.58 -10.23
N SER A 106 -23.97 8.50 -10.31
CA SER A 106 -24.33 9.46 -9.27
C SER A 106 -25.01 8.84 -8.03
N SER A 107 -25.14 7.51 -7.99
CA SER A 107 -25.92 6.78 -6.98
C SER A 107 -25.14 6.39 -5.71
N SER A 108 -23.84 6.71 -5.61
CA SER A 108 -22.97 6.08 -4.61
C SER A 108 -22.07 7.03 -3.81
N GLU A 109 -22.60 8.18 -3.41
CA GLU A 109 -22.01 8.99 -2.33
C GLU A 109 -21.95 8.15 -1.05
N ARG A 110 -20.73 7.81 -0.59
CA ARG A 110 -20.56 7.08 0.67
C ARG A 110 -20.07 8.04 1.74
N LYS A 111 -20.74 8.04 2.89
CA LYS A 111 -20.25 8.68 4.12
C LYS A 111 -18.82 8.20 4.43
N GLY A 112 -17.86 9.12 4.40
CA GLY A 112 -16.46 8.86 4.77
C GLY A 112 -15.43 8.96 3.64
N TRP A 113 -15.84 9.26 2.40
CA TRP A 113 -14.90 9.60 1.33
C TRP A 113 -14.28 11.00 1.57
N PRO A 114 -12.99 11.23 1.23
CA PRO A 114 -12.40 12.55 1.38
C PRO A 114 -13.15 13.57 0.51
N ALA A 115 -13.77 14.57 1.12
CA ALA A 115 -14.41 15.68 0.41
C ALA A 115 -13.39 16.62 -0.29
N ILE A 116 -12.10 16.37 -0.11
CA ILE A 116 -11.03 17.18 -0.69
C ILE A 116 -10.84 16.72 -2.14
N THR A 117 -11.34 17.51 -3.07
CA THR A 117 -11.18 17.38 -4.51
C THR A 117 -10.13 18.37 -5.01
N PRO A 118 -8.81 18.15 -4.77
CA PRO A 118 -7.80 19.12 -5.18
C PRO A 118 -7.76 19.35 -6.70
N ASP A 119 -8.30 18.40 -7.49
CA ASP A 119 -8.27 18.42 -8.96
C ASP A 119 -9.66 18.49 -9.61
N GLY A 120 -10.74 18.73 -8.84
CA GLY A 120 -12.10 18.76 -9.38
C GLY A 120 -12.66 17.42 -9.89
N LEU A 121 -11.93 16.31 -9.69
CA LEU A 121 -12.41 14.96 -9.98
C LEU A 121 -13.61 14.61 -9.07
N ASP A 122 -14.63 13.99 -9.65
CA ASP A 122 -15.76 13.46 -8.91
C ASP A 122 -15.35 12.23 -8.06
N GLU A 123 -16.24 11.80 -7.17
CA GLU A 123 -15.95 10.67 -6.27
C GLU A 123 -15.68 9.37 -7.05
N ALA A 124 -16.37 9.15 -8.17
CA ALA A 124 -16.21 7.94 -8.98
C ALA A 124 -14.82 7.88 -9.65
N ALA A 125 -14.38 8.97 -10.28
CA ALA A 125 -13.05 9.09 -10.87
C ALA A 125 -11.95 8.98 -9.81
N GLN A 126 -12.13 9.62 -8.64
CA GLN A 126 -11.18 9.49 -7.53
C GLN A 126 -11.06 8.06 -7.02
N ARG A 127 -12.19 7.35 -6.87
CA ARG A 127 -12.20 5.94 -6.48
C ARG A 127 -11.47 5.07 -7.48
N TRP A 128 -11.75 5.28 -8.76
CA TRP A 128 -11.08 4.56 -9.84
C TRP A 128 -9.57 4.82 -9.82
N LEU A 129 -9.15 6.08 -9.68
CA LEU A 129 -7.75 6.48 -9.62
C LEU A 129 -7.02 5.81 -8.45
N TYR A 130 -7.59 5.89 -7.24
CA TYR A 130 -6.98 5.29 -6.05
C TYR A 130 -6.93 3.77 -6.15
N GLN A 131 -7.97 3.15 -6.70
CA GLN A 131 -8.01 1.71 -6.93
C GLN A 131 -6.92 1.29 -7.93
N LYS A 132 -6.82 1.96 -9.08
CA LYS A 132 -5.82 1.68 -10.12
C LYS A 132 -4.39 1.79 -9.60
N MET A 133 -4.10 2.83 -8.81
CA MET A 133 -2.79 3.01 -8.19
C MET A 133 -2.49 1.95 -7.14
N SER A 134 -3.47 1.65 -6.27
CA SER A 134 -3.33 0.61 -5.24
C SER A 134 -3.07 -0.76 -5.88
N ASP A 135 -3.76 -1.07 -6.99
CA ASP A 135 -3.59 -2.32 -7.72
C ASP A 135 -2.20 -2.43 -8.38
N LYS A 136 -1.67 -1.32 -8.92
CA LYS A 136 -0.29 -1.29 -9.44
C LYS A 136 0.72 -1.60 -8.33
N VAL A 137 0.58 -0.95 -7.16
CA VAL A 137 1.47 -1.21 -6.00
C VAL A 137 1.34 -2.66 -5.54
N GLN A 138 0.11 -3.16 -5.37
CA GLN A 138 -0.16 -4.53 -4.93
C GLN A 138 0.45 -5.55 -5.89
N SER A 139 0.30 -5.35 -7.20
CA SER A 139 0.87 -6.24 -8.23
C SER A 139 2.39 -6.28 -8.18
N VAL A 140 3.07 -5.14 -7.98
CA VAL A 140 4.52 -5.09 -7.80
C VAL A 140 4.94 -5.81 -6.51
N MET A 141 4.29 -5.51 -5.40
CA MET A 141 4.59 -6.15 -4.11
C MET A 141 4.36 -7.66 -4.15
N GLU A 142 3.31 -8.15 -4.82
CA GLU A 142 3.03 -9.58 -4.93
C GLU A 142 4.08 -10.31 -5.78
N ARG A 143 4.57 -9.68 -6.86
CA ARG A 143 5.70 -10.21 -7.65
C ARG A 143 6.98 -10.31 -6.81
N LEU A 144 7.26 -9.30 -5.98
CA LEU A 144 8.39 -9.32 -5.05
C LEU A 144 8.24 -10.41 -3.98
N ARG A 145 7.04 -10.55 -3.41
CA ARG A 145 6.72 -11.62 -2.44
C ARG A 145 6.99 -13.00 -3.02
N LYS A 146 6.53 -13.28 -4.24
CA LYS A 146 6.79 -14.57 -4.92
C LYS A 146 8.28 -14.85 -5.10
N THR A 147 9.09 -13.81 -5.30
CA THR A 147 10.55 -13.95 -5.37
C THR A 147 11.12 -14.44 -4.03
N VAL A 148 10.65 -13.91 -2.90
CA VAL A 148 11.01 -14.41 -1.56
C VAL A 148 10.61 -15.88 -1.39
N THR A 149 9.38 -16.24 -1.74
CA THR A 149 8.87 -17.61 -1.59
C THR A 149 9.69 -18.61 -2.42
N ASN A 150 10.05 -18.25 -3.65
CA ASN A 150 10.87 -19.09 -4.52
C ASN A 150 12.30 -19.26 -4.00
N LEU A 151 12.89 -18.22 -3.38
CA LEU A 151 14.21 -18.32 -2.75
C LEU A 151 14.23 -19.26 -1.54
N LYS A 152 13.10 -19.46 -0.86
CA LYS A 152 12.97 -20.39 0.27
C LYS A 152 12.82 -21.86 -0.14
N GLN A 153 12.45 -22.11 -1.40
CA GLN A 153 12.27 -23.47 -1.94
C GLN A 153 13.55 -24.06 -2.57
N ARG A 154 14.62 -23.27 -2.64
CA ARG A 154 15.96 -23.69 -3.06
C ARG A 154 16.83 -23.97 -1.84
#